data_AF-A0A7C2HKF0-F1
#
_entry.id   AF-A0A7C2HKF0-F1
#
_cell.length_a   1.000
_cell.length_b   1.000
_cell.length_c   1.000
_cell.angle_alpha   90.00
_cell.angle_beta   90.00
_cell.angle_gamma   90.00
#
_symmetry.space_group_name_H-M   'P 1'
#
loop_
_entity.id
_entity.type
_entity.pdbx_description
1 polymer ?
#
loop_
_entity_poly.entity_id
_entity_poly.type
_entity_poly.pdbx_seq_one_letter_code
_entity_poly.pdbx_strand_id
1 'polypeptide(L)'
;MGEPAGADRRRACARRGLRRGVPRGGGGPLRADRVGRLASGLPSSAAARAATIYLPEELKGAVEREAARRGISEPQLIREAVAKEVARPRPNVGFLDAEPLAERVEELLTGFGER
;
A
#
# COMPACT_ATOMS: atom_id res chain seq x y z
N MET A 1 -36.56 -3.07 63.20
CA MET A 1 -35.69 -2.74 62.03
C MET A 1 -35.93 -3.81 61.00
N GLY A 2 -36.43 -3.64 59.78
CA GLY A 2 -36.97 -2.51 59.01
C GLY A 2 -37.79 -3.14 57.87
N GLU A 3 -38.75 -2.38 57.33
CA GLU A 3 -39.81 -2.79 56.39
C GLU A 3 -39.37 -3.42 55.05
N PRO A 4 -40.28 -4.15 54.36
CA PRO A 4 -40.15 -4.64 52.99
C PRO A 4 -40.93 -3.78 51.96
N ALA A 5 -40.43 -3.65 50.73
CA ALA A 5 -41.17 -3.28 49.50
C ALA A 5 -40.15 -3.25 48.33
N GLY A 6 -40.33 -3.84 47.14
CA GLY A 6 -41.53 -3.88 46.31
C GLY A 6 -41.42 -2.79 45.24
N ALA A 7 -41.10 -3.15 43.99
CA ALA A 7 -41.58 -2.46 42.77
C ALA A 7 -40.93 -3.02 41.48
N ASP A 8 -41.67 -3.91 40.83
CA ASP A 8 -41.72 -4.09 39.38
C ASP A 8 -42.22 -2.80 38.70
N ARG A 9 -41.49 -2.28 37.70
CA ARG A 9 -42.05 -1.43 36.62
C ARG A 9 -41.32 -1.64 35.30
N ARG A 10 -41.83 -2.63 34.55
CA ARG A 10 -41.78 -2.68 33.08
C ARG A 10 -42.32 -1.39 32.43
N ARG A 11 -42.03 -1.29 31.12
CA ARG A 11 -42.62 -0.42 30.07
C ARG A 11 -41.98 0.96 29.93
N ALA A 12 -41.94 1.59 28.77
CA ALA A 12 -42.07 1.22 27.37
C ALA A 12 -41.93 2.58 26.65
N CYS A 13 -41.01 2.71 25.70
CA CYS A 13 -41.04 3.84 24.77
C CYS A 13 -40.83 3.34 23.34
N ALA A 14 -41.93 2.88 22.74
CA ALA A 14 -42.15 2.96 21.31
C ALA A 14 -42.72 4.35 21.00
N ARG A 15 -42.25 5.00 19.92
CA ARG A 15 -43.08 5.63 18.85
C ARG A 15 -42.32 6.65 17.99
N ARG A 16 -42.58 6.53 16.67
CA ARG A 16 -42.64 7.57 15.60
C ARG A 16 -41.28 8.21 15.22
N GLY A 17 -40.80 8.16 13.99
CA GLY A 17 -41.49 8.22 12.70
C GLY A 17 -41.41 9.65 12.16
N LEU A 18 -40.36 9.97 11.40
CA LEU A 18 -40.31 11.19 10.58
C LEU A 18 -39.55 10.95 9.28
N ARG A 19 -40.28 11.16 8.19
CA ARG A 19 -39.81 11.26 6.81
C ARG A 19 -38.88 12.47 6.66
N ARG A 20 -37.83 12.36 5.84
CA ARG A 20 -37.32 13.49 5.04
C ARG A 20 -36.66 12.94 3.77
N GLY A 21 -37.20 13.34 2.63
CA GLY A 21 -36.73 12.94 1.31
C GLY A 21 -35.34 13.51 1.03
N VAL A 22 -34.53 12.70 0.35
CA VAL A 22 -33.25 13.12 -0.21
C VAL A 22 -33.54 13.79 -1.57
N PRO A 23 -33.00 14.99 -1.84
CA PRO A 23 -33.28 15.72 -3.07
C PRO A 23 -32.71 15.01 -4.30
N ARG A 24 -33.47 15.13 -5.39
CA ARG A 24 -33.05 14.83 -6.76
C ARG A 24 -31.88 15.74 -7.14
N GLY A 25 -30.67 15.18 -7.20
CA GLY A 25 -29.52 15.81 -7.85
C GLY A 25 -29.43 15.34 -9.30
N GLY A 26 -29.86 16.20 -10.23
CA GLY A 26 -29.63 16.00 -11.66
C GLY A 26 -28.16 16.19 -11.99
N GLY A 27 -27.45 15.08 -12.22
CA GLY A 27 -26.15 15.08 -12.90
C GLY A 27 -26.37 14.87 -14.39
N GLY A 28 -26.33 15.95 -15.17
CA GLY A 28 -26.34 15.84 -16.64
C GLY A 28 -25.16 15.01 -17.15
N PRO A 29 -25.24 14.45 -18.36
CA PRO A 29 -24.13 13.71 -18.95
C PRO A 29 -22.96 14.67 -19.15
N LEU A 30 -21.88 14.44 -18.40
CA LEU A 30 -20.60 15.07 -18.65
C LEU A 30 -20.23 14.76 -20.10
N ARG A 31 -20.09 15.83 -20.89
CA ARG A 31 -19.64 15.78 -22.27
C ARG A 31 -18.32 15.03 -22.33
N ALA A 32 -18.32 13.97 -23.12
CA ALA A 32 -17.12 13.30 -23.57
C ALA A 32 -16.40 14.19 -24.59
N ASP A 33 -15.71 15.21 -24.12
CA ASP A 33 -14.77 15.97 -24.94
C ASP A 33 -13.37 15.40 -24.76
N ARG A 34 -12.88 14.88 -25.88
CA ARG A 34 -11.51 14.53 -26.25
C ARG A 34 -10.42 15.06 -25.31
N VAL A 35 -9.66 14.14 -24.73
CA VAL A 35 -8.21 14.33 -24.62
C VAL A 35 -7.53 13.04 -25.03
N GLY A 36 -6.53 13.19 -25.90
CA GLY A 36 -5.89 12.13 -26.64
C GLY A 36 -5.34 11.00 -25.77
N ARG A 37 -5.40 9.82 -26.37
CA ARG A 37 -4.72 8.59 -25.98
C ARG A 37 -3.20 8.85 -26.04
N LEU A 38 -2.62 9.42 -24.99
CA LEU A 38 -1.18 9.38 -24.76
C LEU A 38 -0.83 8.01 -24.15
N ALA A 39 -0.66 7.04 -25.03
CA ALA A 39 0.04 5.82 -24.73
C ALA A 39 1.54 6.15 -24.62
N SER A 40 2.02 6.40 -23.40
CA SER A 40 3.41 6.15 -23.00
C SER A 40 3.56 6.32 -21.48
N GLY A 41 3.81 5.19 -20.80
CA GLY A 41 4.58 5.19 -19.56
C GLY A 41 3.92 5.79 -18.31
N LEU A 42 2.75 5.32 -17.89
CA LEU A 42 2.49 5.33 -16.46
C LEU A 42 3.42 4.30 -15.81
N PRO A 43 4.23 4.65 -14.80
CA PRO A 43 5.08 3.68 -14.14
C PRO A 43 4.20 2.56 -13.60
N SER A 44 4.60 1.30 -13.84
CA SER A 44 3.92 0.09 -13.36
C SER A 44 3.70 0.06 -11.83
N SER A 45 4.24 1.02 -11.09
CA SER A 45 4.15 1.14 -9.63
C SER A 45 2.81 1.66 -9.11
N ALA A 46 1.90 2.15 -9.96
CA ALA A 46 0.61 2.68 -9.50
C ALA A 46 -0.42 1.59 -9.13
N ALA A 47 -0.25 0.35 -9.62
CA ALA A 47 -1.14 -0.76 -9.30
C ALA A 47 -0.61 -1.55 -8.10
N ALA A 48 -1.08 -1.22 -6.90
CA ALA A 48 -0.83 -2.03 -5.71
C ALA A 48 -1.80 -3.22 -5.64
N ARG A 49 -1.29 -4.42 -5.36
CA ARG A 49 -2.10 -5.62 -5.10
C ARG A 49 -2.24 -5.83 -3.58
N ALA A 50 -3.45 -6.13 -3.12
CA ALA A 50 -3.68 -6.44 -1.70
C ALA A 50 -3.03 -7.77 -1.31
N ALA A 51 -2.43 -7.81 -0.11
CA ALA A 51 -1.84 -9.00 0.49
C ALA A 51 -2.23 -9.06 1.97
N THR A 52 -2.49 -10.27 2.47
CA THR A 52 -2.75 -10.54 3.89
C THR A 52 -1.55 -11.31 4.44
N ILE A 53 -0.92 -10.78 5.48
CA ILE A 53 0.22 -11.39 6.16
C ILE A 53 -0.10 -11.52 7.65
N TYR A 54 0.38 -12.59 8.28
CA TYR A 54 0.29 -12.76 9.73
C TYR A 54 1.50 -12.10 10.39
N LEU A 55 1.24 -11.24 11.37
CA LEU A 55 2.27 -10.60 12.18
C LEU A 55 2.09 -11.05 13.64
N PRO A 56 3.18 -11.28 14.38
CA PRO A 56 3.12 -11.36 15.84
C PRO A 56 2.45 -10.10 16.42
N GLU A 57 1.72 -10.26 17.52
CA GLU A 57 0.94 -9.17 18.14
C GLU A 57 1.84 -7.99 18.52
N GLU A 58 3.04 -8.29 19.01
CA GLU A 58 4.04 -7.29 19.40
C GLU A 58 4.47 -6.44 18.20
N LEU A 59 4.62 -7.08 17.04
CA LEU A 59 5.02 -6.43 15.80
C LEU A 59 3.89 -5.59 15.22
N LYS A 60 2.65 -6.09 15.26
CA LYS A 60 1.45 -5.34 14.85
C LYS A 60 1.30 -4.07 15.70
N GLY A 61 1.43 -4.17 17.02
CA GLY A 61 1.39 -3.01 17.91
C GLY A 61 2.53 -2.00 17.64
N ALA A 62 3.72 -2.47 17.27
CA ALA A 62 4.82 -1.58 16.87
C ALA A 62 4.52 -0.82 15.56
N VAL A 63 3.94 -1.51 14.57
CA VAL A 63 3.51 -0.91 13.29
C VAL A 63 2.47 0.18 13.51
N GLU A 64 1.46 -0.07 14.36
CA GLU A 64 0.40 0.90 14.67
C GLU A 64 0.94 2.17 15.32
N ARG A 65 1.79 2.02 16.35
CA ARG A 65 2.42 3.16 17.02
C ARG A 65 3.26 4.00 16.08
N GLU A 66 4.03 3.34 15.21
CA GLU A 66 4.91 4.02 14.26
C GLU A 66 4.13 4.71 13.13
N ALA A 67 3.09 4.06 12.61
CA ALA A 67 2.20 4.63 11.62
C ALA A 67 1.49 5.89 12.16
N ALA A 68 0.98 5.81 13.39
CA ALA A 68 0.39 6.95 14.09
C ALA A 68 1.41 8.08 14.32
N ARG A 69 2.65 7.74 14.75
CA ARG A 69 3.72 8.72 14.96
C ARG A 69 4.09 9.48 13.67
N ARG A 70 4.06 8.80 12.52
CA ARG A 70 4.36 9.39 11.20
C ARG A 70 3.15 10.00 10.50
N GLY A 71 1.93 9.73 10.96
CA GLY A 71 0.70 10.17 10.30
C GLY A 71 0.46 9.49 8.95
N ILE A 72 0.94 8.26 8.75
CA ILE A 72 0.74 7.49 7.51
C ILE A 72 -0.07 6.22 7.77
N SER A 73 -0.64 5.63 6.71
CA SER A 73 -1.33 4.35 6.83
C SER A 73 -0.36 3.19 7.11
N GLU A 74 -0.77 2.21 7.90
CA GLU A 74 0.08 1.04 8.19
C GLU A 74 0.57 0.31 6.93
N PRO A 75 -0.26 0.09 5.88
CA PRO A 75 0.22 -0.55 4.66
C PRO A 75 1.29 0.29 3.95
N GLN A 76 1.23 1.62 4.07
CA GLN A 76 2.27 2.48 3.53
C GLN A 76 3.58 2.31 4.30
N LEU A 77 3.53 2.30 5.63
CA LEU A 77 4.71 2.04 6.46
C LEU A 77 5.34 0.68 6.12
N ILE A 78 4.53 -0.37 5.99
CA ILE A 78 4.99 -1.72 5.63
C ILE A 78 5.64 -1.72 4.24
N ARG A 79 5.02 -1.08 3.25
CA ARG A 79 5.60 -0.97 1.89
C ARG A 79 6.95 -0.26 1.91
N GLU A 80 7.08 0.86 2.63
CA GLU A 80 8.34 1.61 2.72
C GLU A 80 9.43 0.78 3.41
N ALA A 81 9.11 0.11 4.51
CA ALA A 81 10.05 -0.74 5.24
C ALA A 81 10.53 -1.92 4.38
N VAL A 82 9.60 -2.62 3.74
CA VAL A 82 9.92 -3.74 2.85
C VAL A 82 10.72 -3.25 1.65
N ALA A 83 10.33 -2.16 0.99
CA ALA A 83 11.03 -1.61 -0.15
C ALA A 83 12.49 -1.25 0.20
N LYS A 84 12.72 -0.68 1.38
CA LYS A 84 14.07 -0.36 1.86
C LYS A 84 14.94 -1.62 2.01
N GLU A 85 14.39 -2.70 2.54
CA GLU A 85 15.14 -3.94 2.79
C GLU A 85 15.37 -4.75 1.51
N VAL A 86 14.38 -4.82 0.63
CA VAL A 86 14.45 -5.64 -0.60
C VAL A 86 15.07 -4.92 -1.78
N ALA A 87 15.31 -3.61 -1.67
CA ALA A 87 15.94 -2.83 -2.73
C ALA A 87 17.35 -3.36 -3.01
N ARG A 88 17.49 -4.12 -4.10
CA ARG A 88 18.79 -4.48 -4.65
C ARG A 88 19.24 -3.40 -5.64
N PRO A 89 20.47 -2.89 -5.54
CA PRO A 89 21.00 -2.00 -6.57
C PRO A 89 20.96 -2.73 -7.90
N ARG A 90 20.46 -2.05 -8.94
CA ARG A 90 20.53 -2.62 -10.28
C ARG A 90 22.00 -2.70 -10.70
N PRO A 91 22.45 -3.80 -11.31
CA PRO A 91 23.78 -3.84 -11.88
C PRO A 91 23.88 -2.72 -12.90
N ASN A 92 24.83 -1.82 -12.70
CA ASN A 92 25.14 -0.79 -13.68
C ASN A 92 26.08 -1.41 -14.70
N VAL A 93 25.59 -1.57 -15.92
CA VAL A 93 26.27 -2.24 -17.03
C VAL A 93 27.20 -1.32 -17.82
N GLY A 94 27.46 -0.09 -17.35
CA GLY A 94 28.18 0.93 -18.12
C GLY A 94 29.26 1.68 -17.35
N PHE A 95 29.85 1.09 -16.30
CA PHE A 95 30.91 1.76 -15.54
C PHE A 95 32.27 1.81 -16.25
N LEU A 96 32.45 1.04 -17.33
CA LEU A 96 33.73 0.91 -18.02
C LEU A 96 33.54 1.23 -19.50
N ASP A 97 34.17 2.32 -19.95
CA ASP A 97 34.51 2.52 -21.36
C ASP A 97 35.74 1.66 -21.66
N ALA A 98 35.51 0.36 -21.87
CA ALA A 98 36.54 -0.60 -22.21
C ALA A 98 36.48 -0.93 -23.70
N GLU A 99 37.65 -1.22 -24.30
CA GLU A 99 37.71 -1.94 -25.58
C GLU A 99 36.87 -3.23 -25.49
N PRO A 100 36.37 -3.79 -26.61
CA PRO A 100 35.49 -4.96 -26.60
C PRO A 100 36.23 -6.24 -26.15
N LEU A 101 36.52 -6.32 -24.85
CA LEU A 101 37.20 -7.44 -24.20
C LEU A 101 36.45 -8.75 -24.38
N ALA A 102 35.12 -8.68 -24.54
CA ALA A 102 34.26 -9.83 -24.79
C ALA A 102 34.61 -10.58 -26.09
N GLU A 103 35.24 -9.93 -27.06
CA GLU A 103 35.61 -10.54 -28.35
C GLU A 103 37.00 -11.21 -28.32
N ARG A 104 37.81 -10.94 -27.28
CA ARG A 104 39.21 -11.40 -27.16
C ARG A 104 39.46 -12.22 -25.90
N VAL A 105 38.41 -12.80 -25.32
CA VAL A 105 38.49 -13.49 -24.02
C VAL A 105 39.51 -14.63 -24.05
N GLU A 106 39.54 -15.42 -25.13
CA GLU A 106 40.40 -16.59 -25.27
C GLU A 106 41.88 -16.23 -25.36
N GLU A 107 42.21 -15.17 -26.12
CA GLU A 107 43.58 -14.65 -26.23
C GLU A 107 44.05 -14.12 -24.88
N LEU A 108 43.23 -13.30 -24.23
CA LEU A 108 43.58 -12.60 -22.98
C LEU A 108 43.69 -13.53 -21.77
N LEU A 109 43.05 -14.71 -21.81
CA LEU A 109 43.11 -15.70 -20.73
C LEU A 109 44.13 -16.81 -20.94
N THR A 110 44.91 -16.78 -22.03
CA THR A 110 45.97 -17.78 -22.26
C THR A 110 47.04 -17.68 -21.16
N GLY A 111 47.36 -18.80 -20.51
CA GLY A 111 48.32 -18.86 -19.40
C GLY A 111 47.78 -18.36 -18.05
N PHE A 112 46.48 -18.01 -17.97
CA PHE A 112 45.86 -17.61 -16.71
C PHE A 112 45.74 -18.81 -15.76
N GLY A 113 46.46 -18.77 -14.64
CA GLY A 113 46.43 -19.81 -13.60
C GLY A 113 47.47 -20.91 -13.74
N GLU A 114 48.40 -20.81 -14.69
CA GLU A 114 49.57 -21.69 -14.76
C GLU A 114 50.64 -21.24 -13.75
N ARG A 115 51.30 -22.19 -13.08
CA ARG A 115 52.20 -21.94 -11.95
C ARG A 115 53.58 -22.55 -12.20
#